data_AF-A0A955B6R4-F1
#
_entry.id   AF-A0A955B6R4-F1
#
_cell.length_a   1.000
_cell.length_b   1.000
_cell.length_c   1.000
_cell.angle_alpha   90.00
_cell.angle_beta   90.00
_cell.angle_gamma   90.00
#
_symmetry.space_group_name_H-M   'P 1'
#
loop_
_entity.id
_entity.type
_entity.pdbx_description
1 polymer ?
#
loop_
_entity_poly.entity_id
_entity_poly.type
_entity_poly.pdbx_seq_one_letter_code
_entity_poly.pdbx_strand_id
1 'polypeptide(L)'
;MAETLEQKLCLTAFPINLQHEVRQGGESFQTVESADFDGDGDMDLVSASDLTDRFYWYENDGKGNLTSQTLSGKHDGARVVAVADLTGDGQPEIIAGAFLSGEILVYQGTKIGNVFAFAEYEISANAVGVRDIQIDDIDNDGDQDIVVAHERTVRWYENIASQGQIGFADGGPIMNLPHVVSASSISDINQDTFPD
;
A
#
# COMPACT_ATOMS: atom_id res chain seq x y z
N MET A 1 -8.42 -32.90 51.33
CA MET A 1 -9.37 -32.74 50.20
C MET A 1 -9.02 -31.40 49.58
N ALA A 2 -8.23 -31.42 48.50
CA ALA A 2 -8.68 -31.34 47.10
C ALA A 2 -9.05 -29.87 46.76
N GLU A 3 -8.15 -29.13 46.10
CA GLU A 3 -8.01 -28.94 44.63
C GLU A 3 -8.79 -27.68 44.15
N THR A 4 -8.05 -26.61 43.81
CA THR A 4 -7.81 -26.03 42.45
C THR A 4 -8.92 -25.10 41.93
N LEU A 5 -8.59 -23.82 41.68
CA LEU A 5 -8.48 -23.25 40.32
C LEU A 5 -7.89 -21.82 40.37
N GLU A 6 -6.95 -21.58 39.46
CA GLU A 6 -6.31 -20.30 39.13
C GLU A 6 -7.20 -19.37 38.28
N GLN A 7 -6.66 -18.16 38.04
CA GLN A 7 -6.93 -17.19 36.96
C GLN A 7 -7.95 -16.07 37.35
N LYS A 8 -7.65 -14.77 37.27
CA LYS A 8 -6.70 -14.02 36.42
C LYS A 8 -6.20 -12.77 37.18
N LEU A 9 -4.92 -12.76 37.52
CA LEU A 9 -4.16 -11.55 37.82
C LEU A 9 -3.60 -11.05 36.48
N CYS A 10 -3.85 -9.79 36.11
CA CYS A 10 -2.93 -8.88 35.39
C CYS A 10 -3.75 -7.79 34.68
N LEU A 11 -3.90 -6.64 35.34
CA LEU A 11 -4.21 -5.37 34.67
C LEU A 11 -3.09 -4.39 35.00
N THR A 12 -1.86 -4.79 34.70
CA THR A 12 -0.67 -3.94 34.79
C THR A 12 0.20 -4.13 33.56
N ALA A 13 -0.16 -3.45 32.49
CA ALA A 13 0.78 -2.92 31.51
C ALA A 13 0.00 -1.94 30.65
N PHE A 14 0.26 -0.65 30.81
CA PHE A 14 0.11 0.29 29.71
C PHE A 14 1.23 -0.07 28.72
N PRO A 15 0.98 -0.61 27.52
CA PRO A 15 2.04 -0.77 26.56
C PRO A 15 2.24 0.60 25.88
N ILE A 16 3.25 1.29 26.39
CA ILE A 16 4.33 1.91 25.62
C ILE A 16 3.89 2.74 24.40
N ASN A 17 3.98 4.05 24.59
CA ASN A 17 4.11 5.05 23.55
C ASN A 17 5.35 4.72 22.68
N LEU A 18 5.16 4.07 21.53
CA LEU A 18 6.20 3.88 20.52
C LEU A 18 6.05 4.99 19.47
N GLN A 19 6.42 6.22 19.83
CA GLN A 19 6.89 7.16 18.81
C GLN A 19 8.30 6.71 18.43
N HIS A 20 8.43 5.76 17.52
CA HIS A 20 9.66 5.64 16.76
C HIS A 20 9.58 6.70 15.66
N GLU A 21 10.07 7.90 15.96
CA GLU A 21 10.36 8.89 14.92
C GLU A 21 11.35 8.26 13.95
N VAL A 22 10.88 7.82 12.78
CA VAL A 22 11.74 7.66 11.60
C VAL A 22 12.17 9.08 11.20
N ARG A 23 13.17 9.62 11.90
CA ARG A 23 13.89 10.84 11.51
C ARG A 23 15.32 10.47 11.18
N GLN A 24 15.52 9.99 9.96
CA GLN A 24 16.76 10.29 9.25
C GLN A 24 16.55 11.64 8.55
N GLY A 25 17.50 12.56 8.72
CA GLY A 25 17.27 14.00 8.57
C GLY A 25 16.70 14.47 7.22
N GLY A 26 15.66 15.29 7.28
CA GLY A 26 15.23 16.16 6.19
C GLY A 26 14.30 15.54 5.14
N GLU A 27 13.96 14.25 5.24
CA GLU A 27 13.10 13.58 4.25
C GLU A 27 11.63 13.98 4.44
N SER A 28 11.01 14.47 3.36
CA SER A 28 9.58 14.81 3.30
C SER A 28 8.84 13.57 2.83
N PHE A 29 8.21 12.85 3.77
CA PHE A 29 7.37 11.72 3.44
C PHE A 29 5.95 12.21 3.13
N GLN A 30 5.45 11.86 1.95
CA GLN A 30 4.08 12.22 1.56
C GLN A 30 3.06 11.21 2.10
N THR A 31 3.46 9.95 2.32
CA THR A 31 2.66 8.91 2.96
C THR A 31 3.55 7.78 3.49
N VAL A 32 3.03 7.04 4.48
CA VAL A 32 3.65 5.87 5.11
C VAL A 32 2.55 4.85 5.40
N GLU A 33 2.79 3.59 5.03
CA GLU A 33 1.91 2.45 5.31
C GLU A 33 2.69 1.34 6.03
N SER A 34 1.96 0.39 6.63
CA SER A 34 2.55 -0.74 7.35
C SER A 34 1.83 -2.05 7.06
N ALA A 35 2.59 -3.12 6.81
CA ALA A 35 2.08 -4.49 6.69
C ALA A 35 3.20 -5.50 6.96
N ASP A 36 2.86 -6.78 7.15
CA ASP A 36 3.85 -7.87 7.19
C ASP A 36 4.14 -8.29 5.74
N PHE A 37 5.15 -7.67 5.11
CA PHE A 37 5.41 -7.91 3.68
C PHE A 37 6.14 -9.22 3.45
N ASP A 38 7.04 -9.64 4.33
CA ASP A 38 7.89 -10.82 4.12
C ASP A 38 7.35 -12.11 4.76
N GLY A 39 6.25 -12.00 5.52
CA GLY A 39 5.50 -13.10 6.11
C GLY A 39 6.15 -13.68 7.35
N ASP A 40 7.00 -12.92 8.04
CA ASP A 40 7.68 -13.36 9.25
C ASP A 40 6.90 -13.07 10.55
N GLY A 41 5.80 -12.31 10.44
CA GLY A 41 4.88 -11.98 11.51
C GLY A 41 5.14 -10.62 12.17
N ASP A 42 6.17 -9.89 11.74
CA ASP A 42 6.49 -8.56 12.23
C ASP A 42 6.00 -7.48 11.24
N MET A 43 5.48 -6.37 11.77
CA MET A 43 4.99 -5.28 10.92
C MET A 43 6.16 -4.47 10.36
N ASP A 44 6.26 -4.40 9.05
CA ASP A 44 7.18 -3.56 8.29
C ASP A 44 6.56 -2.20 7.96
N LEU A 45 7.35 -1.32 7.34
CA LEU A 45 6.89 -0.03 6.82
C LEU A 45 7.20 0.14 5.33
N VAL A 46 6.36 0.90 4.63
CA VAL A 46 6.66 1.45 3.31
C VAL A 46 6.40 2.96 3.31
N SER A 47 7.19 3.73 2.57
CA SER A 47 7.00 5.19 2.47
C SER A 47 7.31 5.74 1.09
N ALA A 48 6.73 6.91 0.78
CA ALA A 48 7.05 7.72 -0.40
C ALA A 48 7.81 8.98 0.00
N SER A 49 8.92 9.27 -0.68
CA SER A 49 9.72 10.49 -0.49
C SER A 49 9.85 11.26 -1.80
N ASP A 50 9.22 12.43 -1.86
CA ASP A 50 9.31 13.35 -3.00
C ASP A 50 10.65 14.10 -3.05
N LEU A 51 11.39 14.13 -1.93
CA LEU A 51 12.71 14.76 -1.87
C LEU A 51 13.79 13.88 -2.49
N THR A 52 13.69 12.56 -2.29
CA THR A 52 14.68 11.60 -2.77
C THR A 52 14.24 10.86 -4.02
N ASP A 53 13.03 11.17 -4.51
CA ASP A 53 12.35 10.53 -5.63
C ASP A 53 12.32 9.01 -5.49
N ARG A 54 11.94 8.54 -4.30
CA ARG A 54 12.02 7.11 -3.96
C ARG A 54 10.85 6.64 -3.12
N PHE A 55 10.53 5.37 -3.33
CA PHE A 55 9.79 4.57 -2.37
C PHE A 55 10.74 3.68 -1.59
N TYR A 56 10.50 3.57 -0.29
CA TYR A 56 11.31 2.77 0.62
C TYR A 56 10.44 1.72 1.29
N TRP A 57 10.94 0.49 1.35
CA TRP A 57 10.49 -0.54 2.28
C TRP A 57 11.47 -0.60 3.46
N TYR A 58 10.95 -0.78 4.66
CA TYR A 58 11.72 -0.91 5.90
C TYR A 58 11.36 -2.23 6.57
N GLU A 59 12.26 -3.20 6.47
CA GLU A 59 12.17 -4.50 7.16
C GLU A 59 12.35 -4.31 8.66
N ASN A 60 11.43 -4.84 9.46
CA ASN A 60 11.47 -4.81 10.91
C ASN A 60 11.86 -6.18 11.47
N ASP A 61 12.96 -6.26 12.22
CA ASP A 61 13.47 -7.51 12.80
C ASP A 61 12.69 -8.05 14.03
N GLY A 62 11.43 -7.61 14.20
CA GLY A 62 10.58 -7.89 15.36
C GLY A 62 10.99 -7.22 16.67
N LYS A 63 12.07 -6.44 16.66
CA LYS A 63 12.57 -5.69 17.83
C LYS A 63 12.52 -4.18 17.61
N GLY A 64 11.96 -3.75 16.48
CA GLY A 64 11.89 -2.35 16.09
C GLY A 64 13.18 -1.84 15.47
N ASN A 65 14.11 -2.72 15.04
CA ASN A 65 15.24 -2.29 14.22
C ASN A 65 14.83 -2.33 12.76
N LEU A 66 14.85 -1.16 12.11
CA LEU A 66 14.42 -1.01 10.72
C LEU A 66 15.63 -1.04 9.76
N THR A 67 15.56 -1.88 8.73
CA THR A 67 16.51 -1.90 7.62
C THR A 67 15.81 -1.47 6.34
N SER A 68 16.25 -0.35 5.75
CA SER A 68 15.60 0.22 4.56
C SER A 68 16.16 -0.33 3.25
N GLN A 69 15.28 -0.58 2.29
CA GLN A 69 15.60 -0.85 0.89
C GLN A 69 14.77 0.06 -0.02
N THR A 70 15.34 0.46 -1.16
CA THR A 70 14.61 1.27 -2.16
C THR A 70 13.92 0.35 -3.15
N LEU A 71 12.65 0.63 -3.46
CA LEU A 71 11.92 -0.07 -4.51
C LEU A 71 12.37 0.42 -5.90
N SER A 72 12.41 -0.48 -6.88
CA SER A 72 12.83 -0.15 -8.26
C SER A 72 11.81 0.74 -8.96
N GLY A 73 12.21 1.45 -10.01
CA GLY A 73 11.32 2.30 -10.82
C GLY A 73 12.04 3.55 -11.32
N LYS A 74 11.39 4.37 -12.15
CA LYS A 74 12.02 5.62 -12.64
C LYS A 74 11.95 6.70 -11.59
N HIS A 75 10.81 6.78 -10.90
CA HIS A 75 10.46 7.65 -9.79
C HIS A 75 10.89 9.09 -10.01
N ASP A 76 9.95 9.94 -10.39
CA ASP A 76 10.12 11.39 -10.31
C ASP A 76 8.90 11.93 -9.55
N GLY A 77 9.14 12.48 -8.36
CA GLY A 77 8.11 12.90 -7.42
C GLY A 77 7.34 11.73 -6.80
N ALA A 78 8.02 10.74 -6.22
CA ALA A 78 7.37 9.66 -5.46
C ALA A 78 6.39 10.24 -4.43
N ARG A 79 5.10 9.88 -4.53
CA ARG A 79 4.02 10.67 -3.90
C ARG A 79 3.13 9.87 -2.98
N VAL A 80 2.63 8.74 -3.43
CA VAL A 80 1.63 7.96 -2.70
C VAL A 80 1.97 6.48 -2.74
N VAL A 81 1.70 5.79 -1.65
CA VAL A 81 1.70 4.34 -1.52
C VAL A 81 0.39 3.91 -0.88
N ALA A 82 -0.05 2.72 -1.25
CA ALA A 82 -1.14 1.99 -0.62
C ALA A 82 -0.73 0.52 -0.51
N VAL A 83 -1.43 -0.26 0.31
CA VAL A 83 -1.09 -1.67 0.57
C VAL A 83 -2.36 -2.51 0.59
N ALA A 84 -2.34 -3.64 -0.12
CA ALA A 84 -3.43 -4.61 -0.16
C ALA A 84 -2.95 -5.98 -0.63
N ASP A 85 -3.69 -7.04 -0.28
CA ASP A 85 -3.51 -8.39 -0.84
C ASP A 85 -4.29 -8.47 -2.16
N LEU A 86 -3.66 -7.99 -3.24
CA LEU A 86 -4.24 -7.91 -4.57
C LEU A 86 -4.25 -9.28 -5.26
N THR A 87 -3.39 -10.20 -4.84
CA THR A 87 -3.30 -11.53 -5.47
C THR A 87 -4.08 -12.62 -4.74
N GLY A 88 -4.60 -12.32 -3.54
CA GLY A 88 -5.38 -13.22 -2.71
C GLY A 88 -4.55 -14.36 -2.10
N ASP A 89 -3.23 -14.20 -2.02
CA ASP A 89 -2.31 -15.21 -1.50
C ASP A 89 -1.96 -15.00 -0.02
N GLY A 90 -2.49 -13.94 0.58
CA GLY A 90 -2.26 -13.56 1.97
C GLY A 90 -0.98 -12.76 2.19
N GLN A 91 -0.21 -12.45 1.14
CA GLN A 91 0.95 -11.56 1.20
C GLN A 91 0.58 -10.20 0.59
N PRO A 92 0.71 -9.09 1.34
CA PRO A 92 0.32 -7.79 0.84
C PRO A 92 1.29 -7.27 -0.23
N GLU A 93 0.73 -6.74 -1.31
CA GLU A 93 1.44 -5.96 -2.31
C GLU A 93 1.51 -4.48 -1.96
N ILE A 94 2.53 -3.79 -2.48
CA ILE A 94 2.67 -2.34 -2.37
C ILE A 94 2.23 -1.71 -3.70
N ILE A 95 1.28 -0.79 -3.65
CA ILE A 95 0.89 0.04 -4.79
C ILE A 95 1.57 1.39 -4.63
N ALA A 96 2.22 1.90 -5.67
CA ALA A 96 2.96 3.15 -5.62
C ALA A 96 2.61 4.06 -6.80
N GLY A 97 2.48 5.36 -6.51
CA GLY A 97 2.15 6.40 -7.49
C GLY A 97 3.15 7.55 -7.45
N ALA A 98 3.75 7.87 -8.59
CA ALA A 98 4.66 8.99 -8.73
C ALA A 98 4.00 10.19 -9.41
N PHE A 99 4.24 11.38 -8.87
CA PHE A 99 3.57 12.60 -9.30
C PHE A 99 4.08 13.16 -10.63
N LEU A 100 5.39 13.19 -10.86
CA LEU A 100 5.96 13.84 -12.06
C LEU A 100 6.13 12.85 -13.21
N SER A 101 6.69 11.68 -12.94
CA SER A 101 6.82 10.60 -13.92
C SER A 101 5.48 9.96 -14.29
N GLY A 102 4.49 10.01 -13.38
CA GLY A 102 3.16 9.48 -13.61
C GLY A 102 3.08 7.96 -13.63
N GLU A 103 4.10 7.27 -13.12
CA GLU A 103 4.05 5.82 -13.02
C GLU A 103 3.14 5.37 -11.88
N ILE A 104 2.35 4.34 -12.15
CA ILE A 104 1.57 3.58 -11.17
C ILE A 104 2.14 2.16 -11.21
N LEU A 105 2.74 1.75 -10.11
CA LEU A 105 3.43 0.48 -9.98
C LEU A 105 2.80 -0.36 -8.87
N VAL A 106 2.85 -1.67 -9.02
CA VAL A 106 2.61 -2.64 -7.95
C VAL A 106 3.89 -3.42 -7.72
N TYR A 107 4.27 -3.59 -6.46
CA TYR A 107 5.40 -4.39 -6.05
C TYR A 107 4.93 -5.65 -5.33
N GLN A 108 5.25 -6.80 -5.92
CA GLN A 108 4.96 -8.10 -5.33
C GLN A 108 6.14 -8.62 -4.54
N GLY A 109 5.91 -8.94 -3.27
CA GLY A 109 6.87 -9.64 -2.43
C GLY A 109 7.15 -11.04 -2.95
N THR A 110 8.41 -11.45 -2.96
CA THR A 110 8.74 -12.85 -3.18
C THR A 110 10.04 -13.24 -2.49
N LYS A 111 10.03 -14.44 -1.94
CA LYS A 111 11.21 -15.03 -1.33
C LYS A 111 12.01 -15.81 -2.36
N ILE A 112 13.16 -15.29 -2.75
CA ILE A 112 14.12 -15.96 -3.65
C ILE A 112 15.23 -16.58 -2.78
N GLY A 113 15.02 -17.83 -2.38
CA GLY A 113 15.91 -18.52 -1.43
C GLY A 113 15.76 -17.95 -0.02
N ASN A 114 16.80 -17.29 0.49
CA ASN A 114 16.78 -16.63 1.81
C ASN A 114 16.65 -15.10 1.73
N VAL A 115 16.46 -14.56 0.52
CA VAL A 115 16.35 -13.12 0.30
C VAL A 115 14.90 -12.80 -0.05
N PHE A 116 14.32 -11.86 0.66
CA PHE A 116 13.05 -11.25 0.28
C PHE A 116 13.32 -10.09 -0.67
N ALA A 117 12.56 -10.03 -1.77
CA ALA A 117 12.71 -9.01 -2.79
C ALA A 117 11.36 -8.72 -3.44
N PHE A 118 11.24 -7.51 -3.99
CA PHE A 118 10.06 -7.09 -4.72
C PHE A 118 10.24 -7.22 -6.24
N ALA A 119 9.23 -7.75 -6.90
CA ALA A 119 9.08 -7.68 -8.36
C ALA A 119 8.13 -6.55 -8.73
N GLU A 120 8.49 -5.77 -9.75
CA GLU A 120 7.71 -4.62 -10.21
C GLU A 120 6.72 -5.02 -11.32
N TYR A 121 5.50 -4.53 -11.22
CA TYR A 121 4.47 -4.57 -12.25
C TYR A 121 3.99 -3.14 -12.55
N GLU A 122 4.10 -2.70 -13.81
CA GLU A 122 3.66 -1.36 -14.23
C GLU A 122 2.20 -1.41 -14.70
N ILE A 123 1.30 -0.78 -13.94
CA ILE A 123 -0.10 -0.58 -14.33
C ILE A 123 -0.19 0.53 -15.38
N SER A 124 0.52 1.64 -15.14
CA SER A 124 0.54 2.76 -16.07
C SER A 124 1.87 3.50 -16.03
N ALA A 125 2.35 3.92 -17.20
CA ALA A 125 3.54 4.75 -17.33
C ALA A 125 3.24 6.27 -17.45
N ASN A 126 1.96 6.67 -17.55
CA ASN A 126 1.59 8.02 -18.03
C ASN A 126 0.44 8.68 -17.25
N ALA A 127 0.22 8.28 -16.00
CA ALA A 127 -0.77 8.90 -15.12
C ALA A 127 -0.16 10.10 -14.38
N VAL A 128 0.29 11.12 -15.12
CA VAL A 128 0.94 12.30 -14.52
C VAL A 128 0.07 12.89 -13.41
N GLY A 129 0.69 13.39 -12.35
CA GLY A 129 0.01 14.03 -11.24
C GLY A 129 -0.80 13.08 -10.38
N VAL A 130 -0.36 11.82 -10.20
CA VAL A 130 -0.93 10.89 -9.21
C VAL A 130 -0.90 11.56 -7.83
N ARG A 131 -2.06 11.64 -7.16
CA ARG A 131 -2.16 12.24 -5.83
C ARG A 131 -2.75 11.32 -4.78
N ASP A 132 -3.54 10.35 -5.20
CA ASP A 132 -4.23 9.45 -4.28
C ASP A 132 -4.48 8.10 -4.96
N ILE A 133 -4.46 7.04 -4.16
CA ILE A 133 -4.71 5.66 -4.55
C ILE A 133 -5.65 5.08 -3.50
N GLN A 134 -6.77 4.54 -3.96
CA GLN A 134 -7.78 3.91 -3.13
C GLN A 134 -7.96 2.46 -3.60
N ILE A 135 -8.32 1.58 -2.67
CA ILE A 135 -8.42 0.15 -2.90
C ILE A 135 -9.76 -0.32 -2.36
N ASP A 136 -10.58 -0.91 -3.22
CA ASP A 136 -11.88 -1.49 -2.86
C ASP A 136 -12.34 -2.43 -3.98
N ASP A 137 -13.35 -3.26 -3.73
CA ASP A 137 -14.00 -4.10 -4.73
C ASP A 137 -15.04 -3.25 -5.49
N ILE A 138 -14.69 -2.72 -6.67
CA ILE A 138 -15.52 -1.72 -7.38
C ILE A 138 -16.65 -2.39 -8.17
N ASP A 139 -16.42 -3.60 -8.67
CA ASP A 139 -17.37 -4.31 -9.52
C ASP A 139 -18.10 -5.49 -8.82
N ASN A 140 -17.79 -5.73 -7.55
CA ASN A 140 -18.32 -6.79 -6.69
C ASN A 140 -18.00 -8.21 -7.17
N ASP A 141 -16.87 -8.42 -7.83
CA ASP A 141 -16.43 -9.75 -8.22
C ASP A 141 -15.69 -10.52 -7.10
N GLY A 142 -15.36 -9.81 -6.02
CA GLY A 142 -14.76 -10.35 -4.81
C GLY A 142 -13.24 -10.19 -4.73
N ASP A 143 -12.61 -9.51 -5.67
CA ASP A 143 -11.23 -9.05 -5.55
C ASP A 143 -11.12 -7.54 -5.30
N GLN A 144 -9.93 -7.07 -4.94
CA GLN A 144 -9.69 -5.66 -4.63
C GLN A 144 -9.11 -4.95 -5.85
N ASP A 145 -9.78 -3.88 -6.29
CA ASP A 145 -9.37 -3.03 -7.39
C ASP A 145 -8.54 -1.83 -6.97
N ILE A 146 -7.99 -1.13 -7.96
CA ILE A 146 -7.23 0.11 -7.73
C ILE A 146 -7.94 1.29 -8.39
N VAL A 147 -8.28 2.29 -7.58
CA VAL A 147 -8.75 3.60 -8.06
C VAL A 147 -7.66 4.64 -7.86
N VAL A 148 -7.30 5.34 -8.92
CA VAL A 148 -6.24 6.35 -8.91
C VAL A 148 -6.78 7.72 -9.28
N ALA A 149 -6.54 8.70 -8.41
CA ALA A 149 -6.75 10.10 -8.70
C ALA A 149 -5.46 10.71 -9.27
N HIS A 150 -5.51 11.10 -10.56
CA HIS A 150 -4.37 11.72 -11.23
C HIS A 150 -4.82 12.84 -12.17
N GLU A 151 -4.04 13.91 -12.25
CA GLU A 151 -4.42 15.17 -12.90
C GLU A 151 -5.87 15.60 -12.58
N ARG A 152 -6.77 15.44 -13.56
CA ARG A 152 -8.19 15.84 -13.58
C ARG A 152 -9.10 14.63 -13.80
N THR A 153 -8.60 13.44 -13.53
CA THR A 153 -9.30 12.18 -13.79
C THR A 153 -9.22 11.30 -12.54
N VAL A 154 -10.31 10.60 -12.27
CA VAL A 154 -10.32 9.43 -11.38
C VAL A 154 -10.47 8.22 -12.29
N ARG A 155 -9.51 7.30 -12.20
CA ARG A 155 -9.39 6.14 -13.07
C ARG A 155 -9.45 4.86 -12.23
N TRP A 156 -10.04 3.82 -12.80
CA TRP A 156 -10.12 2.52 -12.18
C TRP A 156 -9.34 1.49 -13.00
N TYR A 157 -8.63 0.64 -12.28
CA TYR A 157 -7.90 -0.49 -12.81
C TYR A 157 -8.48 -1.74 -12.15
N GLU A 158 -9.15 -2.52 -13.00
CA GLU A 158 -9.73 -3.82 -12.68
C GLU A 158 -8.60 -4.77 -12.29
N ASN A 159 -8.70 -5.37 -11.12
CA ASN A 159 -7.86 -6.48 -10.75
C ASN A 159 -8.33 -7.74 -11.49
N ILE A 160 -7.37 -8.40 -12.15
CA ILE A 160 -7.60 -9.68 -12.82
C ILE A 160 -6.53 -10.69 -12.39
N ALA A 161 -5.94 -10.44 -11.22
CA ALA A 161 -4.93 -11.30 -10.64
C ALA A 161 -5.50 -12.70 -10.45
N SER A 162 -4.66 -13.70 -10.64
CA SER A 162 -5.08 -15.07 -10.43
C SER A 162 -3.92 -15.92 -9.95
N GLN A 163 -4.18 -16.76 -8.95
CA GLN A 163 -3.22 -17.74 -8.44
C GLN A 163 -1.89 -17.12 -7.96
N GLY A 164 -1.94 -15.99 -7.25
CA GLY A 164 -0.72 -15.32 -6.76
C GLY A 164 0.06 -14.57 -7.85
N GLN A 165 -0.54 -14.36 -9.03
CA GLN A 165 0.08 -13.59 -10.11
C GLN A 165 -0.69 -12.29 -10.32
N ILE A 166 0.02 -11.16 -10.21
CA ILE A 166 -0.53 -9.83 -10.51
C ILE A 166 -1.02 -9.74 -11.96
N GLY A 167 -2.20 -9.13 -12.14
CA GLY A 167 -2.70 -8.70 -13.43
C GLY A 167 -3.74 -7.60 -13.28
N PHE A 168 -3.72 -6.60 -14.17
CA PHE A 168 -4.71 -5.53 -14.19
C PHE A 168 -5.22 -5.26 -15.61
N ALA A 169 -6.48 -4.86 -15.72
CA ALA A 169 -7.07 -4.31 -16.94
C ALA A 169 -7.46 -2.83 -16.76
N ASP A 170 -7.50 -2.04 -17.84
CA ASP A 170 -8.00 -0.66 -17.79
C ASP A 170 -9.53 -0.70 -17.72
N GLY A 171 -10.08 -0.50 -16.52
CA GLY A 171 -11.52 -0.33 -16.29
C GLY A 171 -12.04 1.02 -16.82
N GLY A 172 -11.13 1.96 -17.10
CA GLY A 172 -11.41 3.25 -17.72
C GLY A 172 -11.59 4.39 -16.73
N PRO A 173 -11.89 5.60 -17.21
CA PRO A 173 -12.12 6.76 -16.35
C PRO A 173 -13.49 6.63 -15.65
N ILE A 174 -13.48 6.64 -14.31
CA ILE A 174 -14.71 6.81 -13.51
C ILE A 174 -15.24 8.24 -13.70
N MET A 175 -14.35 9.23 -13.60
CA MET A 175 -14.74 10.64 -13.64
C MET A 175 -13.70 11.53 -14.31
N ASN A 176 -14.17 12.52 -15.09
CA ASN A 176 -13.36 13.62 -15.60
C ASN A 176 -13.80 14.94 -14.97
N LEU A 177 -12.86 15.66 -14.39
CA LEU A 177 -13.12 16.82 -13.54
C LEU A 177 -12.67 18.15 -14.18
N PRO A 178 -13.37 19.26 -13.89
CA PRO A 178 -12.98 20.58 -14.38
C PRO A 178 -11.67 21.10 -13.74
N HIS A 179 -11.25 20.50 -12.62
CA HIS A 179 -10.07 20.88 -11.86
C HIS A 179 -9.30 19.64 -11.40
N VAL A 180 -8.09 19.87 -10.90
CA VAL A 180 -7.24 18.78 -10.42
C VAL A 180 -7.83 18.10 -9.19
N VAL A 181 -7.68 16.78 -9.13
CA VAL A 181 -8.10 15.96 -7.99
C VAL A 181 -6.97 15.95 -6.98
N SER A 182 -7.28 16.29 -5.72
CA SER A 182 -6.30 16.31 -4.61
C SER A 182 -6.39 15.09 -3.70
N ALA A 183 -7.57 14.49 -3.62
CA ALA A 183 -7.88 13.30 -2.84
C ALA A 183 -9.17 12.69 -3.39
N SER A 184 -9.38 11.41 -3.11
CA SER A 184 -10.56 10.61 -3.40
C SER A 184 -10.97 9.84 -2.15
N SER A 185 -12.19 9.33 -2.14
CA SER A 185 -12.69 8.41 -1.12
C SER A 185 -13.74 7.54 -1.76
N ILE A 186 -13.70 6.24 -1.50
CA ILE A 186 -14.67 5.28 -2.00
C ILE A 186 -15.69 5.01 -0.88
N SER A 187 -16.98 5.05 -1.21
CA SER A 187 -18.06 4.66 -0.28
C SER A 187 -19.34 4.36 -1.04
N ASP A 188 -20.10 3.35 -0.60
CA ASP A 188 -21.48 3.16 -1.06
C ASP A 188 -22.40 4.24 -0.41
N ILE A 189 -22.54 5.40 -1.06
CA ILE A 189 -23.36 6.51 -0.55
C ILE A 189 -24.84 6.29 -0.82
N ASN A 190 -25.17 5.48 -1.82
CA ASN A 190 -26.53 5.31 -2.31
C ASN A 190 -27.21 4.01 -1.83
N GLN A 191 -26.46 3.10 -1.20
CA GLN A 191 -26.84 1.78 -0.67
C GLN A 191 -27.27 0.76 -1.74
N ASP A 192 -26.66 0.78 -2.93
CA ASP A 192 -26.92 -0.18 -4.01
C ASP A 192 -25.92 -1.33 -4.09
N THR A 193 -25.06 -1.45 -3.08
CA THR A 193 -23.98 -2.43 -2.96
C THR A 193 -22.78 -2.19 -3.86
N PHE A 194 -22.80 -1.19 -4.75
CA PHE A 194 -21.63 -0.78 -5.51
C PHE A 194 -21.00 0.48 -4.88
N PRO A 195 -19.67 0.57 -4.79
CA PRO A 195 -19.03 1.79 -4.32
C PRO A 195 -19.18 2.96 -5.31
N ASP A 196 -19.38 4.18 -4.79
CA ASP A 196 -19.50 5.44 -5.55
C ASP A 196 -18.25 6.35 -5.41
#